data_AF-A0A3M6TGR4-F1
#
_entry.id   AF-A0A3M6TGR4-F1
#
_cell.length_a   1.000
_cell.length_b   1.000
_cell.length_c   1.000
_cell.angle_alpha   90.00
_cell.angle_beta   90.00
_cell.angle_gamma   90.00
#
_symmetry.space_group_name_H-M   'P 1'
#
loop_
_entity.id
_entity.type
_entity.pdbx_description
1 polymer ?
#
loop_
_entity_poly.entity_id
_entity_poly.type
_entity_poly.pdbx_seq_one_letter_code
_entity_poly.pdbx_strand_id
1 'polypeptide(L)'
;MTARRASMGRCRPKDPEVNQQLVDSFSNQRSKGLAVNSSMIRLKAKEISSDPDFKASPGWYTKWKRRHAISMRSKTTLAPPTWKTR
;
A
#
# COMPACT_ATOMS: atom_id res chain seq x y z
N MET A 1 -2.85 34.45 -3.38
CA MET A 1 -3.46 33.51 -2.43
C MET A 1 -2.90 32.11 -2.67
N THR A 2 -1.85 31.71 -1.96
CA THR A 2 -1.24 30.38 -2.10
C THR A 2 -1.73 29.50 -0.96
N ALA A 3 -2.50 28.46 -1.31
CA ALA A 3 -3.06 27.54 -0.33
C ALA A 3 -1.94 26.82 0.43
N ARG A 4 -1.80 27.13 1.72
CA ARG A 4 -0.97 26.36 2.65
C ARG A 4 -1.60 24.97 2.77
N ARG A 5 -1.00 23.96 2.14
CA ARG A 5 -1.32 22.56 2.43
C ARG A 5 -1.02 22.37 3.91
N ALA A 6 -2.06 22.23 4.73
CA ALA A 6 -1.92 21.90 6.14
C ALA A 6 -0.98 20.71 6.24
N SER A 7 0.12 20.87 7.01
CA SER A 7 0.97 19.73 7.34
C SER A 7 0.04 18.73 8.00
N MET A 8 -0.22 17.60 7.34
CA MET A 8 -1.01 16.51 7.90
C MET A 8 -0.38 16.21 9.26
N GLY A 9 -1.09 16.55 10.34
CA GLY A 9 -0.62 16.37 11.71
C GLY A 9 0.00 14.98 11.82
N ARG A 10 1.19 14.90 12.42
CA ARG A 10 2.05 13.72 12.44
C ARG A 10 1.34 12.58 13.17
N CYS A 11 0.41 11.88 12.52
CA CYS A 11 -0.10 10.60 12.99
C CYS A 11 1.07 9.62 12.90
N ARG A 12 1.88 9.54 13.96
CA ARG A 12 2.91 8.52 14.12
C ARG A 12 2.21 7.16 13.90
N PRO A 13 2.70 6.31 13.00
CA PRO A 13 2.20 4.95 12.91
C PRO A 13 2.34 4.31 14.29
N LYS A 14 1.34 3.52 14.72
CA LYS A 14 1.44 2.76 15.98
C LYS A 14 2.72 1.91 15.99
N ASP A 15 3.05 1.33 14.83
CA ASP A 15 4.19 0.42 14.67
C ASP A 15 5.01 0.81 13.44
N PRO A 16 5.94 1.78 13.54
CA PRO A 16 6.76 2.22 12.40
C PRO A 16 7.69 1.10 11.88
N GLU A 17 8.12 0.21 12.76
CA GLU A 17 9.05 -0.88 12.44
C GLU A 17 8.41 -1.95 11.54
N VAL A 18 7.21 -2.42 11.89
CA VAL A 18 6.43 -3.36 11.06
C VAL A 18 6.18 -2.77 9.67
N ASN A 19 5.90 -1.47 9.59
CA ASN A 19 5.68 -0.81 8.31
C ASN A 19 6.93 -0.81 7.43
N GLN A 20 8.12 -0.59 8.02
CA GLN A 20 9.38 -0.54 7.29
C GLN A 20 9.77 -1.93 6.79
N GLN A 21 9.73 -2.96 7.65
CA GLN A 21 10.01 -4.33 7.26
C GLN A 21 9.09 -4.81 6.12
N LEU A 22 7.83 -4.38 6.14
CA LEU A 22 6.87 -4.70 5.09
C LEU A 22 7.22 -4.04 3.74
N VAL A 23 7.75 -2.82 3.77
CA VAL A 23 8.22 -2.10 2.57
C VAL A 23 9.42 -2.81 1.96
N ASP A 24 10.36 -3.24 2.79
CA ASP A 24 11.57 -3.94 2.32
C ASP A 24 11.19 -5.30 1.70
N SER A 25 10.28 -6.03 2.35
CA SER A 25 9.73 -7.28 1.83
C SER A 25 9.01 -7.08 0.49
N PHE A 26 8.18 -6.04 0.39
CA PHE A 26 7.48 -5.68 -0.84
C PHE A 26 8.45 -5.33 -1.99
N SER A 27 9.51 -4.57 -1.68
CA SER A 27 10.52 -4.17 -2.65
C SER A 27 11.30 -5.37 -3.18
N ASN A 28 11.65 -6.31 -2.31
CA ASN A 28 12.28 -7.57 -2.69
C ASN A 28 11.38 -8.48 -3.55
N GLN A 29 10.08 -8.51 -3.29
CA GLN A 29 9.15 -9.26 -4.16
C GLN A 29 9.04 -8.62 -5.54
N ARG A 30 9.06 -7.29 -5.62
CA ARG A 30 9.04 -6.56 -6.89
C ARG A 30 10.33 -6.69 -7.69
N SER A 31 11.50 -6.67 -7.04
CA SER A 31 12.76 -6.89 -7.75
C SER A 31 12.83 -8.28 -8.39
N LYS A 32 12.14 -9.26 -7.80
CA LYS A 32 11.97 -10.62 -8.34
C LYS A 32 10.90 -10.74 -9.43
N GLY A 33 10.23 -9.64 -9.79
CA GLY A 33 9.15 -9.65 -10.79
C GLY A 33 7.86 -10.35 -10.33
N LEU A 34 7.71 -10.62 -9.03
CA LEU A 34 6.52 -11.29 -8.50
C LEU A 34 5.36 -10.31 -8.35
N ALA A 35 4.16 -10.76 -8.74
CA ALA A 35 2.93 -10.00 -8.53
C ALA A 35 2.56 -10.02 -7.04
N VAL A 36 2.41 -8.84 -6.45
CA VAL A 36 2.08 -8.68 -5.03
C VAL A 36 0.65 -8.19 -4.86
N ASN A 37 -0.16 -8.96 -4.13
CA ASN A 37 -1.58 -8.68 -3.93
C ASN A 37 -1.83 -8.04 -2.55
N SER A 38 -2.93 -7.30 -2.43
CA SER A 38 -3.30 -6.61 -1.17
C SER A 38 -3.52 -7.58 0.00
N SER A 39 -4.07 -8.76 -0.26
CA SER A 39 -4.23 -9.82 0.75
C SER A 39 -2.88 -10.35 1.24
N MET A 40 -1.93 -10.55 0.32
CA MET A 40 -0.57 -11.01 0.64
C MET A 40 0.12 -10.04 1.59
N ILE A 41 -0.01 -8.73 1.33
CA ILE A 41 0.58 -7.68 2.17
C ILE A 41 -0.07 -7.65 3.55
N ARG A 42 -1.40 -7.80 3.62
CA ARG A 42 -2.12 -7.83 4.91
C ARG A 42 -1.75 -9.07 5.73
N LEU A 43 -1.58 -10.22 5.10
CA LEU A 43 -1.11 -11.44 5.76
C LEU A 43 0.32 -11.29 6.26
N LYS A 44 1.23 -10.80 5.41
CA LYS A 44 2.62 -10.54 5.81
C LYS A 44 2.71 -9.54 6.96
N ALA A 45 1.86 -8.52 6.97
CA ALA A 45 1.78 -7.57 8.08
C ALA A 45 1.35 -8.24 9.39
N LYS A 46 0.45 -9.22 9.35
CA LYS A 46 0.06 -10.01 10.54
C LYS A 46 1.15 -10.96 11.02
N GLU A 47 1.93 -11.52 10.10
CA GLU A 47 3.07 -12.38 10.45
C GLU A 47 4.19 -11.57 11.14
N ILE A 48 4.41 -10.34 10.68
CA ILE A 48 5.45 -9.46 11.22
C ILE A 48 4.99 -8.78 12.51
N SER A 49 3.69 -8.51 12.67
CA SER A 49 3.15 -7.89 13.88
C SER A 49 3.17 -8.88 15.05
N SER A 50 3.84 -8.52 16.14
CA SER A 50 3.75 -9.26 17.40
C SER A 50 2.45 -8.99 18.18
N ASP A 51 1.66 -7.99 17.74
CA ASP A 51 0.41 -7.59 18.39
C ASP A 51 -0.78 -8.47 17.93
N PRO A 52 -1.41 -9.25 18.83
CA PRO A 52 -2.58 -10.08 18.49
C PRO A 52 -3.82 -9.24 18.09
N ASP A 53 -3.87 -7.96 18.45
CA ASP A 53 -4.94 -7.05 18.08
C ASP A 53 -4.71 -6.33 16.76
N PHE A 54 -3.57 -6.56 16.11
CA PHE A 54 -3.29 -6.00 14.80
C PHE A 54 -4.17 -6.61 13.71
N LYS A 55 -5.27 -5.93 13.36
CA LYS A 55 -6.26 -6.45 12.40
C LYS A 55 -5.85 -6.33 10.93
N ALA A 56 -4.72 -5.71 10.59
CA ALA A 56 -4.27 -5.44 9.22
C ALA A 56 -5.41 -4.98 8.29
N SER A 57 -6.25 -4.05 8.78
CA SER A 57 -7.52 -3.72 8.14
C SER A 57 -7.31 -3.09 6.74
N PRO A 58 -8.33 -3.12 5.86
CA PRO A 58 -8.25 -2.45 4.56
C PRO A 58 -7.92 -0.95 4.67
N GLY A 59 -8.43 -0.29 5.70
CA GLY A 59 -8.15 1.12 6.00
C GLY A 59 -6.70 1.35 6.44
N TRP A 60 -6.14 0.44 7.24
CA TRP A 60 -4.72 0.46 7.59
C TRP A 60 -3.85 0.28 6.33
N TYR A 61 -4.15 -0.71 5.50
CA TYR A 61 -3.41 -0.98 4.26
C TYR A 61 -3.41 0.23 3.31
N THR A 62 -4.57 0.87 3.11
CA THR A 62 -4.68 2.07 2.26
C THR A 62 -3.82 3.22 2.79
N LYS A 63 -3.79 3.41 4.12
CA LYS A 63 -2.94 4.42 4.77
C LYS A 63 -1.46 4.08 4.64
N TRP A 64 -1.06 2.83 4.88
CA TRP A 64 0.31 2.36 4.72
C TRP A 64 0.82 2.57 3.29
N LYS A 65 0.04 2.12 2.29
CA LYS A 65 0.33 2.29 0.87
C LYS A 65 0.58 3.76 0.51
N ARG A 66 -0.30 4.65 0.97
CA ARG A 66 -0.19 6.10 0.73
C ARG A 66 1.03 6.72 1.40
N ARG A 67 1.37 6.30 2.63
CA ARG A 67 2.54 6.82 3.37
C ARG A 67 3.87 6.46 2.71
N HIS A 68 3.97 5.25 2.17
CA HIS A 68 5.19 4.75 1.52
C HIS A 68 5.19 4.94 0.00
N ALA A 69 4.28 5.75 -0.54
CA ALA A 69 4.13 5.99 -1.99
C ALA A 69 4.07 4.69 -2.84
N ILE A 70 3.53 3.61 -2.27
CA ILE A 70 3.45 2.32 -2.96
C ILE A 70 2.33 2.37 -3.98
N SER A 71 2.67 2.24 -5.26
CA SER A 71 1.68 2.07 -6.32
C SER A 71 1.43 0.59 -6.55
N MET A 72 0.21 0.10 -6.34
CA MET A 72 -0.24 -1.15 -6.94
C MET A 72 -0.78 -0.79 -8.32
N ARG A 73 0.10 -0.75 -9.33
CA ARG A 73 -0.33 -0.51 -10.70
C ARG A 73 -1.12 -1.74 -11.16
N SER A 74 -2.44 -1.59 -11.26
CA SER A 74 -3.24 -2.52 -12.05
C SER A 74 -2.74 -2.46 -13.49
N LYS A 75 -2.65 -3.60 -14.18
CA LYS A 75 -2.41 -3.60 -15.62
C LYS A 75 -3.49 -2.72 -16.27
N THR A 76 -3.11 -1.57 -16.79
CA THR A 76 -4.01 -0.71 -17.57
C THR A 76 -4.22 -1.42 -18.90
N THR A 77 -5.45 -1.83 -19.18
CA THR A 77 -5.85 -2.25 -20.53
C THR A 77 -5.57 -1.07 -21.46
N LEU A 78 -4.58 -1.19 -22.33
CA LEU A 78 -4.11 -0.11 -23.21
C LEU A 78 -5.11 0.25 -24.32
N ALA A 79 -6.18 -0.53 -24.50
CA ALA A 79 -7.20 -0.31 -25.51
C ALA A 79 -8.53 0.13 -24.86
N PRO A 80 -9.14 1.25 -25.29
CA PRO A 80 -10.51 1.56 -24.93
C PRO A 80 -11.48 0.52 -25.52
N PRO A 81 -12.64 0.27 -24.89
CA PRO A 81 -13.67 -0.61 -25.45
C PRO A 81 -14.14 -0.07 -26.81
N THR A 82 -13.94 -0.85 -27.86
CA THR A 82 -14.23 -0.47 -29.26
C THR A 82 -15.73 -0.41 -29.60
N TRP A 83 -16.63 -0.64 -28.64
CA TRP A 83 -18.08 -0.62 -28.87
C TRP A 83 -18.68 0.79 -28.97
N LYS A 84 -17.90 1.86 -28.73
CA LYS A 84 -18.32 3.27 -28.86
C LYS A 84 -18.06 3.88 -30.24
N THR A 85 -18.11 3.10 -31.32
CA THR A 85 -18.14 3.62 -32.69
C THR A 85 -19.42 3.16 -33.36
N ARG A 86 -20.51 3.91 -33.18
CA ARG A 86 -21.69 3.84 -34.03
C ARG A 86 -22.43 5.17 -34.02
#